data_AF-A0A3D2ST78-F1
#
_entry.id   AF-A0A3D2ST78-F1
#
_cell.length_a   1.000
_cell.length_b   1.000
_cell.length_c   1.000
_cell.angle_alpha   90.00
_cell.angle_beta   90.00
_cell.angle_gamma   90.00
#
_symmetry.space_group_name_H-M   'P 1'
#
loop_
_entity.id
_entity.type
_entity.pdbx_description
1 polymer ?
#
loop_
_entity_poly.entity_id
_entity_poly.type
_entity_poly.pdbx_seq_one_letter_code
_entity_poly.pdbx_strand_id
1 'polypeptide(L)'
;MSSDGKIDSQDEIEKLKKEHHEFAYAISHDVGAPIRHVKEFTRLLLAERPPETETEEKYTGFIEQALERLGLMQEALLTYTRIDTDGGSKEKCDIKGVVADAVKLLETLREEKGVKLSVDMEE
;
A
#
# COMPACT_ATOMS: atom_id res chain seq x y z
N MET A 1 -4.77 40.04 27.15
CA MET A 1 -4.35 38.75 27.73
C MET A 1 -5.33 37.71 27.25
N SER A 2 -4.95 36.94 26.21
CA SER A 2 -5.57 35.68 25.73
C SER A 2 -4.92 35.33 24.39
N SER A 3 -3.60 35.09 24.39
CA SER A 3 -2.87 34.54 23.22
C SER A 3 -2.14 33.24 23.54
N ASP A 4 -1.96 32.87 24.81
CA ASP A 4 -1.18 31.68 25.19
C ASP A 4 -1.91 30.34 24.98
N GLY A 5 -3.25 30.31 24.96
CA GLY A 5 -4.01 29.06 24.84
C GLY A 5 -4.11 28.46 23.43
N LYS A 6 -3.64 29.15 22.38
CA LYS A 6 -3.72 28.67 20.98
C LYS A 6 -2.43 28.02 20.49
N ILE A 7 -1.29 28.40 21.08
CA ILE A 7 0.05 27.92 20.67
C ILE A 7 0.30 26.54 21.27
N ASP A 8 -0.08 26.33 22.54
CA ASP A 8 0.07 25.06 23.27
C ASP A 8 -0.67 23.89 22.57
N SER A 9 -1.92 24.13 22.13
CA SER A 9 -2.70 23.12 21.41
C SER A 9 -2.16 22.80 20.01
N GLN A 10 -1.51 23.74 19.33
CA GLN A 10 -0.91 23.50 18.02
C GLN A 10 0.39 22.70 18.15
N ASP A 11 1.23 23.05 19.12
CA ASP A 11 2.48 22.32 19.40
C ASP A 11 2.21 20.90 19.92
N GLU A 12 1.18 20.70 20.75
CA GLU A 12 0.75 19.36 21.17
C GLU A 12 0.24 18.51 20.00
N ILE A 13 -0.56 19.09 19.10
CA ILE A 13 -1.05 18.38 17.91
C ILE A 13 0.11 17.97 17.01
N GLU A 14 1.06 18.85 16.75
CA GLU A 14 2.23 18.54 15.91
C GLU A 14 3.13 17.47 16.56
N LYS A 15 3.32 17.53 17.88
CA LYS A 15 4.05 16.49 18.62
C LYS A 15 3.35 15.13 18.54
N LEU A 16 2.04 15.08 18.75
CA LEU A 16 1.25 13.85 18.66
C LEU A 16 1.26 13.27 17.24
N LYS A 17 1.17 14.11 16.21
CA LYS A 17 1.30 13.67 14.82
C LYS A 17 2.67 13.04 14.56
N LYS A 18 3.74 13.67 15.04
CA LYS A 18 5.11 13.16 14.89
C LYS A 18 5.29 11.81 15.57
N GLU A 19 4.83 11.68 16.82
CA GLU A 19 4.88 10.40 17.57
C GLU A 19 4.08 9.30 16.85
N HIS A 20 2.90 9.65 16.31
CA HIS A 20 2.08 8.73 15.53
C HIS A 20 2.77 8.28 14.22
N HIS A 21 3.48 9.17 13.53
CA HIS A 21 4.26 8.81 12.34
C HIS A 21 5.47 7.94 12.65
N GLU A 22 6.23 8.26 13.70
CA GLU A 22 7.37 7.44 14.11
C GLU A 22 6.92 6.02 14.48
N PHE A 23 5.78 5.90 15.18
CA PHE A 23 5.16 4.62 15.50
C PHE A 23 4.73 3.85 14.25
N ALA A 24 3.99 4.48 13.34
CA ALA A 24 3.55 3.86 12.10
C ALA A 24 4.73 3.44 11.20
N TYR A 25 5.81 4.23 11.17
CA TYR A 25 7.03 3.92 10.43
C TYR A 25 7.74 2.69 11.01
N ALA A 26 7.92 2.64 12.33
CA ALA A 26 8.53 1.50 13.01
C ALA A 26 7.76 0.20 12.73
N ILE A 27 6.42 0.23 12.85
CA ILE A 27 5.58 -0.93 12.52
C ILE A 27 5.72 -1.33 11.06
N SER A 28 5.66 -0.37 10.12
CA SER A 28 5.77 -0.67 8.69
C SER A 28 7.12 -1.31 8.33
N HIS A 29 8.19 -0.87 8.99
CA HIS A 29 9.52 -1.44 8.81
C HIS A 29 9.58 -2.88 9.33
N ASP A 30 9.11 -3.10 10.56
CA ASP A 30 9.25 -4.38 11.26
C ASP A 30 8.31 -5.47 10.73
N VAL A 31 7.16 -5.08 10.17
CA VAL A 31 6.19 -6.01 9.56
C VAL A 31 6.57 -6.40 8.13
N GLY A 32 7.36 -5.59 7.42
CA GLY A 32 7.75 -5.87 6.04
C GLY A 32 8.71 -7.07 5.89
N ALA A 33 9.66 -7.23 6.81
CA ALA A 33 10.56 -8.38 6.82
C ALA A 33 9.84 -9.74 6.97
N PRO A 34 8.96 -9.95 7.98
CA PRO A 34 8.25 -11.20 8.13
C PRO A 34 7.28 -11.49 6.97
N ILE A 35 6.59 -10.50 6.40
CA ILE A 35 5.73 -10.72 5.21
C ILE A 35 6.56 -11.23 4.03
N ARG A 36 7.71 -10.59 3.75
CA ARG A 36 8.63 -11.05 2.69
C ARG A 36 9.10 -12.47 2.91
N HIS A 37 9.45 -12.83 4.15
CA HIS A 37 9.87 -14.19 4.48
C HIS A 37 8.76 -15.20 4.22
N VAL A 38 7.53 -14.95 4.70
CA VAL A 38 6.40 -15.87 4.45
C VAL A 38 6.15 -16.01 2.95
N LYS A 39 6.16 -14.91 2.21
CA LYS A 39 6.00 -14.94 0.74
C LYS A 39 7.06 -15.79 0.05
N GLU A 40 8.32 -15.61 0.42
CA GLU A 40 9.42 -16.35 -0.22
C GLU A 40 9.41 -17.83 0.17
N PHE A 41 9.15 -18.17 1.43
CA PHE A 41 9.02 -19.57 1.84
C PHE A 41 7.81 -20.25 1.21
N THR A 42 6.66 -19.57 1.09
CA THR A 42 5.51 -20.09 0.34
C THR A 42 5.89 -20.34 -1.12
N ARG A 43 6.57 -19.40 -1.77
CA ARG A 43 7.05 -19.56 -3.16
C ARG A 43 7.98 -20.75 -3.33
N LEU A 44 8.95 -20.92 -2.43
CA LEU A 44 9.88 -22.06 -2.43
C LEU A 44 9.14 -23.39 -2.21
N LEU A 45 8.21 -23.43 -1.25
CA LEU A 45 7.40 -24.61 -0.97
C LEU A 45 6.59 -25.06 -2.19
N LEU A 46 5.93 -24.11 -2.87
CA LEU A 46 5.13 -24.40 -4.06
C LEU A 46 5.99 -24.80 -5.27
N ALA A 47 7.23 -24.32 -5.34
CA ALA A 47 8.17 -24.74 -6.37
C ALA A 47 8.66 -26.18 -6.17
N GLU A 48 8.86 -26.61 -4.92
CA GLU A 48 9.28 -27.97 -4.60
C GLU A 48 8.10 -28.97 -4.62
N ARG A 49 6.93 -28.52 -4.16
CA ARG A 49 5.72 -29.32 -4.09
C ARG A 49 4.51 -28.52 -4.61
N PRO A 50 4.25 -28.57 -5.93
CA PRO A 50 3.06 -27.96 -6.48
C PRO A 50 1.79 -28.60 -5.89
N PRO A 51 0.66 -27.86 -5.84
CA PRO A 51 -0.62 -28.42 -5.45
C PRO A 51 -1.00 -29.61 -6.33
N GLU A 52 -1.51 -30.69 -5.73
CA GLU A 52 -1.93 -31.89 -6.45
C GLU A 52 -3.45 -32.09 -6.46
N THR A 53 -4.16 -31.33 -5.63
CA THR A 53 -5.62 -31.37 -5.53
C THR A 53 -6.23 -29.99 -5.71
N GLU A 54 -7.47 -29.93 -6.21
CA GLU A 54 -8.24 -28.68 -6.35
C GLU A 54 -8.36 -27.91 -5.02
N THR A 55 -8.42 -28.65 -3.89
CA THR A 55 -8.44 -28.03 -2.56
C THR A 55 -7.12 -27.35 -2.21
N GLU A 56 -6.00 -27.99 -2.55
CA GLU A 56 -4.65 -27.42 -2.32
C GLU A 56 -4.38 -26.22 -3.23
N GLU A 57 -4.83 -26.27 -4.49
CA GLU A 57 -4.77 -25.13 -5.41
C GLU A 57 -5.55 -23.93 -4.85
N LYS A 58 -6.76 -24.17 -4.37
CA LYS A 58 -7.60 -23.14 -3.77
C LYS A 58 -6.98 -22.51 -2.52
N TYR A 59 -6.42 -23.33 -1.62
CA TYR A 59 -5.78 -22.82 -0.40
C TYR A 59 -4.48 -22.07 -0.70
N THR A 60 -3.71 -22.54 -1.67
CA THR A 60 -2.53 -21.83 -2.18
C THR A 60 -2.93 -20.45 -2.70
N GLY A 61 -3.98 -20.38 -3.53
CA GLY A 61 -4.50 -19.11 -4.02
C GLY A 61 -4.95 -18.16 -2.91
N PHE A 62 -5.54 -18.66 -1.83
CA PHE A 62 -5.88 -17.84 -0.66
C PHE A 62 -4.65 -17.28 0.06
N ILE A 63 -3.59 -18.08 0.20
CA ILE A 63 -2.33 -17.63 0.82
C ILE A 63 -1.69 -16.54 -0.05
N GLU A 64 -1.62 -16.74 -1.36
CA GLU A 64 -1.05 -15.77 -2.29
C GLU A 64 -1.81 -14.43 -2.26
N GLN A 65 -3.14 -14.47 -2.32
CA GLN A 65 -3.99 -13.27 -2.20
C GLN A 65 -3.80 -12.54 -0.85
N ALA A 66 -3.69 -13.29 0.25
CA ALA A 66 -3.46 -12.72 1.57
C ALA A 66 -2.08 -12.02 1.65
N LEU A 67 -1.04 -12.64 1.09
CA LEU A 67 0.31 -12.09 1.07
C LEU A 67 0.42 -10.84 0.19
N GLU A 68 -0.26 -10.83 -0.96
CA GLU A 68 -0.35 -9.65 -1.83
C GLU A 68 -1.02 -8.48 -1.09
N ARG A 69 -2.17 -8.74 -0.46
CA ARG A 69 -2.88 -7.73 0.33
C ARG A 69 -2.03 -7.19 1.48
N LEU A 70 -1.30 -8.05 2.18
CA LEU A 70 -0.40 -7.64 3.26
C LEU A 70 0.75 -6.75 2.74
N GLY A 71 1.28 -7.04 1.54
CA GLY A 71 2.25 -6.19 0.87
C GLY A 71 1.71 -4.80 0.56
N LEU A 72 0.49 -4.71 0.01
CA LEU A 72 -0.18 -3.44 -0.25
C LEU A 72 -0.45 -2.64 1.03
N MET A 73 -0.85 -3.30 2.11
CA MET A 73 -1.04 -2.64 3.41
C MET A 73 0.27 -2.09 3.98
N GLN A 74 1.37 -2.83 3.85
CA GLN A 74 2.70 -2.38 4.27
C GLN A 74 3.13 -1.15 3.46
N GLU A 75 2.97 -1.17 2.14
CA GLU A 75 3.32 -0.05 1.27
C GLU A 75 2.46 1.18 1.54
N ALA A 76 1.16 1.00 1.75
CA ALA A 76 0.24 2.07 2.12
C ALA A 76 0.63 2.72 3.46
N LEU A 77 1.02 1.91 4.45
CA LEU A 77 1.47 2.41 5.76
C LEU A 77 2.77 3.21 5.64
N LEU A 78 3.73 2.71 4.86
CA LEU A 78 4.98 3.44 4.57
C LEU A 78 4.69 4.77 3.84
N THR A 79 3.81 4.74 2.85
CA THR A 79 3.40 5.93 2.10
C THR A 79 2.74 6.95 3.02
N TYR A 80 1.81 6.53 3.88
CA TYR A 80 1.15 7.38 4.86
C TYR A 80 2.16 8.09 5.78
N THR A 81 3.18 7.39 6.27
CA THR A 81 4.22 7.99 7.13
C THR A 81 5.08 9.04 6.43
N ARG A 82 5.17 8.99 5.10
CA ARG A 82 5.99 9.90 4.29
C ARG A 82 5.24 11.16 3.85
N ILE A 83 3.90 11.10 3.72
CA ILE A 83 3.08 12.22 3.20
C ILE A 83 3.32 13.54 3.96
N ASP A 84 3.49 13.49 5.29
CA ASP A 84 3.69 14.69 6.11
C ASP A 84 5.17 15.08 6.32
N THR A 85 6.12 14.18 6.04
CA THR A 85 7.54 14.40 6.32
C THR A 85 8.35 14.80 5.09
N ASP A 86 8.01 14.27 3.92
CA ASP A 86 8.61 14.59 2.64
C ASP A 86 7.49 14.50 1.60
N GLY A 87 6.98 15.64 1.12
CA GLY A 87 5.95 15.70 0.08
C GLY A 87 6.39 15.14 -1.29
N GLY A 88 7.43 14.31 -1.33
CA GLY A 88 8.11 13.80 -2.50
C GLY A 88 8.84 14.90 -3.28
N SER A 89 9.99 14.57 -3.86
CA SER A 89 10.55 15.44 -4.90
C SER A 89 9.63 15.37 -6.12
N LYS A 90 9.07 16.51 -6.53
CA LYS A 90 8.34 16.58 -7.80
C LYS A 90 9.30 16.28 -8.95
N GLU A 91 8.98 15.26 -9.73
CA GLU A 91 9.72 14.90 -10.93
C GLU A 91 8.83 14.95 -12.17
N LYS A 92 9.44 15.06 -13.35
CA LYS A 92 8.70 14.93 -14.61
C LYS A 92 8.25 13.47 -14.73
N CYS A 93 6.95 13.25 -14.88
CA CYS A 93 6.39 11.94 -15.13
C CYS A 93 5.67 11.89 -16.48
N ASP A 94 5.60 10.69 -17.06
CA ASP A 94 4.75 10.43 -18.21
C ASP A 94 3.31 10.22 -17.74
N ILE A 95 2.48 11.27 -17.84
CA ILE A 95 1.08 11.23 -17.45
C ILE A 95 0.33 10.14 -18.23
N LYS A 96 0.66 9.90 -19.50
CA LYS A 96 -0.03 8.88 -20.31
C LYS A 96 0.26 7.48 -19.76
N GLY A 97 1.51 7.21 -19.39
CA GLY A 97 1.91 5.96 -18.73
C GLY A 97 1.20 5.75 -17.39
N VAL A 98 1.20 6.77 -16.52
CA VAL A 98 0.54 6.70 -15.20
C VAL A 98 -0.95 6.43 -15.33
N VAL A 99 -1.62 7.10 -16.27
CA VAL A 99 -3.05 6.88 -16.53
C VAL A 99 -3.31 5.46 -17.07
N ALA A 100 -2.45 4.96 -17.96
CA ALA A 100 -2.59 3.59 -18.47
C ALA A 100 -2.46 2.53 -17.36
N ASP A 101 -1.50 2.72 -16.44
CA ASP A 101 -1.31 1.83 -15.29
C ASP A 101 -2.52 1.86 -14.34
N ALA A 102 -3.07 3.06 -14.08
CA ALA A 102 -4.27 3.21 -13.25
C ALA A 102 -5.51 2.57 -13.90
N VAL A 103 -5.67 2.69 -15.22
CA VAL A 103 -6.75 2.02 -15.97
C VAL A 103 -6.63 0.51 -15.80
N LYS A 104 -5.43 -0.04 -16.02
CA LYS A 104 -5.14 -1.47 -15.91
C LYS A 104 -5.43 -2.01 -14.51
N LEU A 105 -5.04 -1.26 -13.47
CA LEU A 105 -5.33 -1.61 -12.07
C LEU A 105 -6.84 -1.75 -11.81
N LEU A 106 -7.67 -0.96 -12.49
CA LEU A 106 -9.12 -0.93 -12.31
C LEU A 106 -9.87 -1.91 -13.23
N GLU A 107 -9.21 -2.61 -14.16
CA GLU A 107 -9.86 -3.48 -15.15
C GLU A 107 -10.68 -4.60 -14.49
N THR A 108 -10.09 -5.33 -13.55
CA THR A 108 -10.79 -6.42 -12.84
C THR A 108 -12.06 -5.92 -12.14
N LEU A 109 -11.94 -4.81 -11.39
CA LEU A 109 -13.07 -4.22 -10.67
C LEU A 109 -14.14 -3.68 -11.63
N ARG A 110 -13.72 -3.15 -12.78
CA ARG A 110 -14.61 -2.65 -13.84
C ARG A 110 -15.44 -3.80 -14.41
N GLU A 111 -14.81 -4.94 -14.71
CA GLU A 111 -15.49 -6.12 -15.23
C GLU A 111 -16.47 -6.71 -14.20
N GLU A 112 -16.04 -6.85 -12.96
CA GLU A 112 -16.87 -7.34 -11.86
C GLU A 112 -18.12 -6.48 -11.63
N LYS A 113 -17.98 -5.15 -11.72
CA LYS A 113 -19.07 -4.20 -11.46
C LYS A 113 -19.82 -3.75 -12.71
N GLY A 114 -19.41 -4.20 -13.90
CA GLY A 114 -20.01 -3.80 -15.17
C GLY A 114 -19.93 -2.30 -15.44
N VAL A 115 -18.88 -1.63 -14.96
CA VAL A 115 -18.70 -0.18 -15.13
C VAL A 115 -18.00 0.11 -16.45
N LYS A 116 -18.25 1.27 -17.07
CA LYS A 116 -17.50 1.72 -18.25
C LYS A 116 -16.52 2.81 -17.84
N LEU A 117 -15.24 2.62 -18.18
CA LEU A 117 -14.18 3.59 -17.90
C LEU A 117 -13.87 4.37 -19.18
N SER A 118 -13.75 5.69 -19.09
CA SER A 118 -13.32 6.57 -20.18
C SER A 118 -12.18 7.45 -19.70
N VAL A 119 -11.15 7.59 -20.52
CA VAL A 119 -10.01 8.47 -20.28
C VAL A 119 -10.06 9.57 -21.33
N ASP A 120 -10.09 10.82 -20.87
CA ASP A 120 -9.97 12.00 -21.71
C ASP A 120 -8.68 12.73 -21.31
N MET A 121 -7.76 12.88 -22.25
CA MET A 121 -6.47 13.52 -22.03
C MET A 121 -6.27 14.56 -23.13
N GLU A 122 -6.16 15.83 -22.74
CA GLU A 122 -5.66 16.88 -23.63
C GLU A 122 -4.18 16.63 -23.95
N GLU A 123 -3.77 17.07 -25.14
CA GLU A 123 -2.45 16.79 -25.72
C GLU A 123 -1.28 17.46 -24.99
#